data_AF-A0A7W4ETV0-F1
#
_entry.id   AF-A0A7W4ETV0-F1
#
_cell.length_a   1.000
_cell.length_b   1.000
_cell.length_c   1.000
_cell.angle_alpha   90.00
_cell.angle_beta   90.00
_cell.angle_gamma   90.00
#
_symmetry.space_group_name_H-M   'P 1'
#
loop_
_entity.id
_entity.type
_entity.pdbx_description
1 polymer ?
#
loop_
_entity_poly.entity_id
_entity_poly.type
_entity_poly.pdbx_seq_one_letter_code
_entity_poly.pdbx_strand_id
1 'polypeptide(L)'
;MSHVVTDHDIANFDAVRLAVASPEDILKWSYGEVTKPETINYRTQKPERDGLFCERIFGPVKDINPHDSKLKGVRSREAAVDKNGELVTKSIVRRERMGHISLATPVAHIWFMRGTPSAMSLLLGITVR
;
A
#
# COMPACT_ATOMS: atom_id res chain seq x y z
N MET A 1 -18.87 19.55 22.82
CA MET A 1 -17.65 18.73 22.97
C MET A 1 -17.27 18.20 21.60
N SER A 2 -16.60 19.03 20.81
CA SER A 2 -16.13 18.69 19.47
C SER A 2 -14.60 18.66 19.55
N HIS A 3 -14.03 17.47 19.69
CA HIS A 3 -12.60 17.29 19.44
C HIS A 3 -12.39 17.46 17.93
N VAL A 4 -12.12 18.69 17.52
CA VAL A 4 -11.47 18.99 16.25
C VAL A 4 -10.09 18.37 16.39
N VAL A 5 -9.85 17.26 15.69
CA VAL A 5 -8.52 16.67 15.56
C VAL A 5 -7.69 17.70 14.81
N THR A 6 -6.89 18.43 15.58
CA THR A 6 -5.96 19.46 15.14
C THR A 6 -4.95 18.84 14.18
N ASP A 7 -4.74 19.57 13.09
CA ASP A 7 -3.59 19.58 12.18
C ASP A 7 -2.41 18.73 12.69
N HIS A 8 -2.09 17.65 11.97
CA HIS A 8 -0.82 16.95 12.21
C HIS A 8 0.30 17.85 11.68
N ASP A 9 0.82 18.70 12.56
CA ASP A 9 2.03 19.47 12.32
C ASP A 9 3.14 18.51 11.88
N ILE A 10 3.49 18.56 10.60
CA ILE A 10 4.46 17.66 9.95
C ILE A 10 5.83 17.74 10.65
N ALA A 11 6.06 18.79 11.44
CA ALA A 11 7.28 19.06 12.18
C ALA A 11 7.27 18.58 13.66
N ASN A 12 6.20 17.96 14.15
CA ASN A 12 6.14 17.52 15.55
C ASN A 12 6.78 16.13 15.78
N PHE A 13 8.10 16.05 15.61
CA PHE A 13 8.89 14.87 15.97
C PHE A 13 10.30 15.29 16.42
N ASP A 14 10.86 14.56 17.40
CA ASP A 14 12.21 14.86 17.91
C ASP A 14 13.33 14.28 17.01
N ALA A 15 13.05 13.15 16.34
CA ALA A 15 14.02 12.47 15.47
C ALA A 15 13.35 11.58 14.41
N VAL A 16 14.07 11.33 13.32
CA VAL A 16 13.71 10.35 12.28
C VAL A 16 14.65 9.15 12.37
N ARG A 17 14.08 7.95 12.38
CA ARG A 17 14.84 6.69 12.35
C ARG A 17 14.63 5.98 11.01
N LEU A 18 15.72 5.48 10.46
CA LEU A 18 15.71 4.57 9.32
C LEU A 18 16.09 3.17 9.79
N ALA A 19 15.35 2.16 9.34
CA ALA A 19 15.56 0.76 9.65
C ALA A 19 15.15 -0.12 8.47
N VAL A 20 15.66 -1.36 8.44
CA VAL A 20 15.21 -2.37 7.46
C VAL A 20 13.80 -2.83 7.85
N ALA A 21 12.88 -2.80 6.90
CA ALA A 21 11.51 -3.25 7.11
C ALA A 21 11.46 -4.78 7.23
N SER A 22 10.81 -5.28 8.28
CA SER A 22 10.52 -6.71 8.42
C SER A 22 9.36 -7.13 7.51
N PRO A 23 9.21 -8.43 7.18
CA PRO A 23 8.03 -8.93 6.48
C PRO A 23 6.72 -8.55 7.18
N GLU A 24 6.72 -8.54 8.52
CA GLU A 24 5.58 -8.15 9.34
C GLU A 24 5.24 -6.67 9.18
N ASP A 25 6.25 -5.78 9.11
CA ASP A 25 6.05 -4.34 8.87
C ASP A 25 5.44 -4.10 7.48
N ILE A 26 5.94 -4.78 6.44
CA ILE A 26 5.42 -4.67 5.08
C ILE A 26 3.94 -5.08 5.03
N LEU A 27 3.59 -6.19 5.68
CA LEU A 27 2.20 -6.64 5.77
C LEU A 27 1.33 -5.67 6.57
N LYS A 28 1.85 -5.11 7.67
CA LYS A 28 1.14 -4.12 8.49
C LYS A 28 0.85 -2.84 7.71
N TRP A 29 1.74 -2.41 6.83
CA TRP A 29 1.52 -1.24 5.98
C TRP A 29 0.53 -1.47 4.85
N SER A 30 0.40 -2.72 4.41
CA SER A 30 -0.42 -3.09 3.28
C SER A 30 -1.92 -2.97 3.56
N TYR A 31 -2.66 -2.60 2.52
CA TYR A 31 -4.13 -2.62 2.47
C TYR A 31 -4.66 -3.77 1.61
N GLY A 32 -3.78 -4.59 1.04
CA GLY A 32 -4.16 -5.75 0.24
C GLY A 32 -3.02 -6.26 -0.63
N GLU A 33 -3.15 -7.53 -1.01
CA GLU A 33 -2.24 -8.19 -1.94
C GLU A 33 -2.62 -7.89 -3.39
N VAL A 34 -1.61 -7.56 -4.20
CA VAL A 34 -1.74 -7.47 -5.66
C VAL A 34 -1.38 -8.82 -6.26
N THR A 35 -2.37 -9.49 -6.86
CA THR A 35 -2.21 -10.84 -7.42
C THR A 35 -2.14 -10.86 -8.94
N LYS A 36 -2.53 -9.74 -9.56
CA LYS A 36 -2.75 -9.62 -11.00
C LYS A 36 -1.83 -8.55 -11.61
N PRO A 37 -1.18 -8.81 -12.77
CA PRO A 37 -0.34 -7.83 -13.43
C PRO A 37 -1.15 -6.73 -14.14
N GLU A 38 -2.46 -6.92 -14.31
CA GLU A 38 -3.32 -5.99 -15.04
C GLU A 38 -3.40 -4.62 -14.36
N THR A 39 -3.55 -3.58 -15.18
CA THR A 39 -3.56 -2.19 -14.74
C THR A 39 -4.96 -1.59 -14.81
N ILE A 40 -5.35 -1.14 -16.00
CA ILE A 40 -6.63 -0.52 -16.29
C ILE A 40 -7.23 -1.17 -17.54
N ASN A 41 -8.55 -1.22 -17.56
CA ASN A 41 -9.29 -1.67 -18.73
C ASN A 41 -9.18 -0.64 -19.86
N TYR A 42 -8.68 -1.06 -21.03
CA TYR A 42 -8.47 -0.14 -22.16
C TYR A 42 -9.75 0.52 -22.69
N ARG A 43 -10.92 -0.13 -22.56
CA ARG A 43 -12.21 0.43 -23.04
C ARG A 43 -12.86 1.32 -22.00
N THR A 44 -12.95 0.84 -20.76
CA THR A 44 -13.72 1.52 -19.71
C THR A 44 -12.89 2.49 -18.89
N GLN A 45 -11.55 2.45 -19.03
CA GLN A 45 -10.59 3.24 -18.25
C GLN A 45 -10.72 3.01 -16.73
N LYS A 46 -11.30 1.86 -16.34
CA LYS A 46 -11.46 1.47 -14.93
C LYS A 46 -10.31 0.58 -14.49
N PRO A 47 -9.82 0.72 -13.25
CA PRO A 47 -8.84 -0.20 -12.70
C PRO A 47 -9.33 -1.64 -12.69
N GLU A 48 -8.43 -2.56 -13.00
CA GLU A 48 -8.71 -3.99 -12.91
C GLU A 48 -8.65 -4.47 -11.45
N ARG A 49 -9.50 -5.44 -11.12
CA ARG A 49 -9.60 -5.96 -9.75
C ARG A 49 -8.37 -6.80 -9.40
N ASP A 50 -7.84 -6.59 -8.20
CA ASP A 50 -6.61 -7.20 -7.66
C ASP A 50 -5.34 -6.89 -8.47
N GLY A 51 -5.45 -5.96 -9.42
CA GLY A 51 -4.34 -5.45 -10.22
C GLY A 51 -3.62 -4.25 -9.59
N LEU A 52 -2.67 -3.70 -10.33
CA LEU A 52 -1.76 -2.64 -9.86
C LEU A 52 -2.46 -1.32 -9.47
N PHE A 53 -3.70 -1.09 -9.93
CA PHE A 53 -4.47 0.12 -9.62
C PHE A 53 -5.77 -0.15 -8.85
N CYS A 54 -5.97 -1.39 -8.36
CA CYS A 54 -7.22 -1.85 -7.76
C CYS A 54 -7.80 -0.89 -6.72
N GLU A 55 -9.07 -0.51 -6.88
CA GLU A 55 -9.75 0.42 -5.97
C GLU A 55 -9.93 -0.14 -4.56
N ARG A 56 -10.07 -1.47 -4.41
CA ARG A 56 -10.19 -2.15 -3.12
C ARG A 56 -8.94 -2.00 -2.25
N ILE A 57 -7.76 -2.04 -2.87
CA ILE A 57 -6.46 -1.98 -2.19
C ILE A 57 -6.10 -0.52 -1.92
N PHE A 58 -6.04 0.28 -2.99
CA PHE A 58 -5.46 1.62 -2.92
C PHE A 58 -6.48 2.71 -2.58
N GLY A 59 -7.78 2.47 -2.73
CA GLY A 59 -8.81 3.50 -2.57
C GLY A 59 -9.51 3.87 -3.88
N PRO A 60 -10.59 4.65 -3.83
CA PRO A 60 -11.40 4.97 -5.00
C PRO A 60 -10.69 5.95 -5.95
N VAL A 61 -10.92 5.82 -7.27
CA VAL A 61 -10.31 6.73 -8.27
C VAL A 61 -10.85 8.15 -8.18
N LYS A 62 -12.11 8.32 -7.77
CA LYS A 62 -12.77 9.60 -7.57
C LYS A 62 -13.41 9.65 -6.21
N ASP A 63 -13.65 10.85 -5.71
CA ASP A 63 -14.36 11.02 -4.46
C ASP A 63 -15.79 10.49 -4.56
N ILE A 64 -16.20 9.77 -3.53
CA ILE A 64 -17.43 9.03 -3.46
C ILE A 64 -18.33 9.67 -2.40
N ASN A 65 -19.58 9.94 -2.74
CA ASN A 65 -20.57 10.31 -1.74
C ASN A 65 -21.10 9.03 -1.05
N PRO A 66 -20.92 8.86 0.28
CA PRO A 66 -21.39 7.68 1.02
C PRO A 66 -22.90 7.43 0.89
N HIS A 67 -23.68 8.49 0.64
CA HIS A 67 -25.14 8.42 0.58
C HIS A 67 -25.66 8.09 -0.82
N ASP A 68 -24.80 7.95 -1.83
CA ASP A 68 -25.22 7.60 -3.19
C ASP A 68 -25.77 6.16 -3.24
N SER A 69 -27.01 6.06 -3.70
CA SER A 69 -27.72 4.81 -4.01
C SER A 69 -26.90 3.82 -4.86
N LYS A 70 -26.04 4.31 -5.75
CA LYS A 70 -25.19 3.49 -6.63
C LYS A 70 -24.13 2.68 -5.87
N LEU A 71 -23.77 3.08 -4.65
CA LEU A 71 -22.85 2.32 -3.80
C LEU A 71 -23.53 1.25 -2.97
N LYS A 72 -24.82 1.38 -2.64
CA LYS A 72 -25.54 0.41 -1.79
C LYS A 72 -25.70 -1.00 -2.42
N GLY A 73 -25.27 -1.19 -3.67
CA GLY A 73 -25.30 -2.47 -4.38
C GLY A 73 -23.95 -3.18 -4.45
N VAL A 74 -23.74 -4.00 -5.49
CA VAL A 74 -22.55 -4.85 -5.71
C VAL A 74 -21.22 -4.07 -5.68
N ARG A 75 -21.22 -2.79 -6.07
CA ARG A 75 -20.04 -1.92 -6.02
C ARG A 75 -19.53 -1.62 -4.60
N SER A 76 -20.38 -1.65 -3.56
CA SER A 76 -19.89 -1.49 -2.17
C SER A 76 -18.95 -2.61 -1.76
N ARG A 77 -19.21 -3.85 -2.21
CA ARG A 77 -18.38 -5.01 -1.85
C ARG A 77 -16.98 -4.96 -2.46
N GLU A 78 -16.81 -4.15 -3.50
CA GLU A 78 -15.54 -3.97 -4.21
C GLU A 78 -14.86 -2.64 -3.84
N ALA A 79 -15.49 -1.83 -3.00
CA ALA A 79 -14.95 -0.57 -2.55
C ALA A 79 -13.85 -0.78 -1.50
N ALA A 80 -12.91 0.17 -1.43
CA ALA A 80 -11.91 0.19 -0.38
C ALA A 80 -12.57 0.38 0.98
N VAL A 81 -12.19 -0.50 1.89
CA VAL A 81 -12.53 -0.41 3.31
C VAL A 81 -11.24 -0.14 4.07
N ASP A 82 -11.32 0.65 5.13
CA ASP A 82 -10.20 0.86 6.05
C ASP A 82 -10.07 -0.27 7.07
N LYS A 83 -8.96 -0.28 7.80
CA LYS A 83 -8.70 -1.29 8.84
C LYS A 83 -9.77 -1.31 9.93
N ASN A 84 -10.47 -0.19 10.11
CA ASN A 84 -11.59 -0.03 11.05
C ASN A 84 -12.94 -0.49 10.47
N GLY A 85 -12.99 -0.96 9.22
CA GLY A 85 -14.24 -1.37 8.55
C GLY A 85 -15.00 -0.22 7.88
N GLU A 86 -14.47 1.00 7.90
CA GLU A 86 -15.12 2.17 7.31
C GLU A 86 -14.87 2.29 5.80
N LEU A 87 -15.89 2.76 5.07
CA LEU A 87 -15.78 2.97 3.63
C LEU A 87 -14.86 4.15 3.32
N VAL A 88 -13.89 3.90 2.46
CA VAL A 88 -13.00 4.96 1.96
C VAL A 88 -13.67 5.71 0.84
N THR A 89 -13.87 6.99 1.06
CA THR A 89 -14.64 7.85 0.15
C THR A 89 -13.79 8.84 -0.61
N LYS A 90 -12.65 9.26 -0.05
CA LYS A 90 -11.76 10.23 -0.69
C LYS A 90 -10.69 9.53 -1.52
N SER A 91 -10.45 10.03 -2.71
CA SER A 91 -9.42 9.53 -3.63
C SER A 91 -7.99 9.84 -3.19
N ILE A 92 -7.80 10.82 -2.31
CA ILE A 92 -6.47 11.24 -1.81
C ILE A 92 -5.68 10.10 -1.16
N VAL A 93 -6.37 9.16 -0.51
CA VAL A 93 -5.77 8.01 0.18
C VAL A 93 -4.96 7.10 -0.75
N ARG A 94 -5.18 7.16 -2.07
CA ARG A 94 -4.40 6.40 -3.07
C ARG A 94 -2.93 6.80 -3.10
N ARG A 95 -2.59 7.95 -2.51
CA ARG A 95 -1.21 8.45 -2.38
C ARG A 95 -0.51 7.96 -1.10
N GLU A 96 -1.27 7.37 -0.18
CA GLU A 96 -0.81 6.99 1.16
C GLU A 96 -0.91 5.48 1.40
N ARG A 97 -1.90 4.82 0.80
CA ARG A 97 -2.12 3.37 0.96
C ARG A 97 -1.09 2.56 0.17
N MET A 98 -0.41 1.66 0.87
CA MET A 98 0.51 0.70 0.26
C MET A 98 -0.20 -0.63 -0.05
N GLY A 99 0.26 -1.30 -1.10
CA GLY A 99 -0.05 -2.71 -1.40
C GLY A 99 1.16 -3.59 -1.15
N HIS A 100 0.98 -4.91 -1.16
CA HIS A 100 2.09 -5.85 -1.12
C HIS A 100 1.93 -6.97 -2.16
N ILE A 101 2.99 -7.71 -2.40
CA ILE A 101 2.99 -8.94 -3.21
C ILE A 101 3.57 -10.04 -2.32
N SER A 102 2.85 -11.14 -2.17
CA SER A 102 3.41 -12.33 -1.51
C SER A 102 4.33 -13.04 -2.50
N LEU A 103 5.62 -13.12 -2.16
CA LEU A 103 6.58 -13.81 -2.99
C LEU A 103 6.50 -15.32 -2.74
N ALA A 104 6.43 -16.10 -3.81
CA ALA A 104 6.44 -17.57 -3.73
C ALA A 104 7.76 -18.11 -3.15
N THR A 105 8.85 -17.37 -3.30
CA THR A 105 10.17 -17.70 -2.76
C THR A 105 10.86 -16.47 -2.17
N PRO A 106 11.71 -16.63 -1.15
CA PRO A 106 12.51 -15.52 -0.63
C PRO A 106 13.44 -14.94 -1.69
N VAL A 107 13.57 -13.62 -1.71
CA VAL A 107 14.44 -12.88 -2.64
C VAL A 107 15.37 -11.98 -1.85
N ALA A 108 16.66 -11.99 -2.20
CA ALA A 108 17.63 -11.08 -1.61
C ALA A 108 17.44 -9.66 -2.13
N HIS A 109 17.39 -8.68 -1.23
CA HIS A 109 17.27 -7.27 -1.63
C HIS A 109 18.59 -6.79 -2.25
N ILE A 110 18.51 -6.25 -3.47
CA ILE A 110 19.68 -5.93 -4.31
C ILE A 110 20.68 -4.98 -3.62
N TRP A 111 20.21 -4.03 -2.81
CA TRP A 111 21.09 -3.09 -2.10
C TRP A 111 22.07 -3.77 -1.13
N PHE A 112 21.67 -4.85 -0.46
CA PHE A 112 22.54 -5.57 0.48
C PHE A 112 23.42 -6.62 -0.21
N MET A 113 23.03 -7.05 -1.41
CA MET A 113 23.77 -8.04 -2.19
C MET A 113 24.84 -7.41 -3.09
N ARG A 114 24.47 -6.42 -3.91
CA ARG A 114 25.33 -5.81 -4.94
C ARG A 114 25.95 -4.46 -4.55
N GLY A 115 25.60 -3.91 -3.39
CA GLY A 115 26.28 -2.72 -2.86
C GLY A 115 27.77 -3.00 -2.68
N THR A 116 28.63 -2.01 -2.90
CA THR A 116 30.07 -2.13 -2.66
C THR A 116 30.44 -1.30 -1.43
N PRO A 117 30.89 -1.89 -0.32
CA PRO A 117 31.04 -3.34 -0.07
C PRO A 117 29.69 -4.03 0.16
N SER A 118 29.61 -5.32 -0.16
CA SER A 118 28.36 -6.07 -0.01
C SER A 118 28.13 -6.39 1.46
N ALA A 119 27.04 -5.84 2.01
CA ALA A 119 26.69 -6.07 3.42
C ALA A 119 26.50 -7.56 3.73
N MET A 120 25.89 -8.31 2.80
CA MET A 120 25.71 -9.76 2.94
C MET A 120 27.05 -10.52 2.91
N SER A 121 27.95 -10.12 2.01
CA SER A 121 29.29 -10.71 1.89
C SER A 121 30.10 -10.54 3.16
N LEU A 122 30.10 -9.32 3.72
CA LEU A 122 30.80 -9.00 4.96
C LEU A 122 30.21 -9.78 6.14
N LEU A 123 28.89 -9.88 6.24
CA LEU A 123 28.22 -10.57 7.33
C LEU A 123 28.44 -12.08 7.30
N LEU A 124 28.51 -12.68 6.11
CA LEU A 124 28.67 -14.13 5.94
C LEU A 124 30.12 -14.58 5.74
N GLY A 125 31.06 -13.66 5.49
CA GLY A 125 32.45 -13.98 5.14
C GLY A 125 32.61 -14.63 3.77
N ILE A 126 31.64 -14.43 2.86
CA ILE A 126 31.62 -15.04 1.52
C ILE A 126 31.90 -13.97 0.48
N THR A 127 32.82 -14.20 -0.45
CA THR A 127 33.08 -13.27 -1.55
C THR A 127 31.92 -13.28 -2.56
N VAL A 128 31.37 -12.10 -2.87
CA VAL A 128 30.44 -11.95 -3.99
C VAL A 128 31.23 -12.15 -5.28
N ARG A 129 30.79 -13.09 -6.11
CA ARG A 129 31.29 -13.26 -7.48
C ARG A 129 30.36 -12.57 -8.47
#